data_AF-N1PBS5-F1
#
_entry.id   AF-N1PBS5-F1
#
_cell.length_a   1.000
_cell.length_b   1.000
_cell.length_c   1.000
_cell.angle_alpha   90.00
_cell.angle_beta   90.00
_cell.angle_gamma   90.00
#
_symmetry.space_group_name_H-M   'P 1'
#
loop_
_entity.id
_entity.type
_entity.pdbx_description
1 polymer ?
#
loop_
_entity_poly.entity_id
_entity_poly.type
_entity_poly.pdbx_seq_one_letter_code
_entity_poly.pdbx_strand_id
1 'polypeptide(L)'
;DLFGDVLNLEDQYYQEGYDLGVADGSRSGRIEGRTFGLEKGFEKFVEMGRLHGKALVWEARLPAAQSDDTRSSDATSMGGLPPLQAPSGNARLQKHVERLAALSDPNDLSTENSEDAVSEFDDRLKDAKTKTTLISRMAGEED
;
A
#
# COMPACT_ATOMS: atom_id res chain seq x y z
N ASP A 1 -16.33 -7.23 60.69
CA ASP A 1 -15.28 -6.59 61.50
C ASP A 1 -15.52 -5.09 61.44
N LEU A 2 -15.53 -4.39 62.58
CA LEU A 2 -15.94 -2.98 62.68
C LEU A 2 -14.88 -2.01 62.13
N PHE A 3 -13.62 -2.43 62.04
CA PHE A 3 -12.49 -1.59 61.61
C PHE A 3 -11.72 -2.14 60.39
N GLY A 4 -12.13 -3.30 59.87
CA GLY A 4 -11.45 -3.97 58.75
C GLY A 4 -11.39 -3.13 57.47
N ASP A 5 -12.40 -2.31 57.19
CA ASP A 5 -12.39 -1.41 56.03
C ASP A 5 -11.41 -0.23 56.19
N VAL A 6 -11.20 0.25 57.42
CA VAL A 6 -10.28 1.37 57.68
C VAL A 6 -8.83 0.89 57.67
N LEU A 7 -8.57 -0.34 58.11
CA LEU A 7 -7.23 -0.92 58.18
C LEU A 7 -6.70 -1.43 56.83
N ASN A 8 -7.58 -1.76 55.88
CA ASN A 8 -7.20 -2.25 54.54
C ASN A 8 -7.38 -1.19 53.44
N LEU A 9 -7.55 0.08 53.82
CA LEU A 9 -7.90 1.15 52.90
C LEU A 9 -6.84 1.36 51.78
N GLU A 10 -5.56 1.17 52.11
CA GLU A 10 -4.46 1.24 51.14
C GLU A 10 -4.58 0.13 50.08
N ASP A 11 -4.76 -1.12 50.51
CA ASP A 11 -4.93 -2.25 49.61
C ASP A 11 -6.21 -2.12 48.76
N GLN A 12 -7.29 -1.59 49.35
CA GLN A 12 -8.54 -1.31 48.65
C GLN A 12 -8.33 -0.27 47.54
N TYR A 13 -7.72 0.87 47.84
CA TYR A 13 -7.46 1.90 46.83
C TYR A 13 -6.40 1.47 45.80
N TYR A 14 -5.43 0.63 46.19
CA TYR A 14 -4.48 0.05 45.25
C TYR A 14 -5.18 -0.87 44.25
N GLN A 15 -6.03 -1.78 44.74
CA GLN A 15 -6.78 -2.69 43.89
C GLN A 15 -7.77 -1.94 43.01
N GLU A 16 -8.48 -0.95 43.56
CA GLU A 16 -9.39 -0.08 42.80
C GLU A 16 -8.64 0.67 41.69
N GLY A 17 -7.50 1.29 42.01
CA GLY A 17 -6.67 2.00 41.04
C GLY A 17 -6.12 1.07 39.95
N TYR A 18 -5.71 -0.15 40.32
CA TYR A 18 -5.27 -1.17 39.37
C TYR A 18 -6.42 -1.61 38.44
N ASP A 19 -7.59 -1.94 38.99
CA ASP A 19 -8.74 -2.39 38.22
C ASP A 19 -9.24 -1.30 37.27
N LEU A 20 -9.31 -0.05 37.75
CA LEU A 20 -9.63 1.12 36.93
C LEU A 20 -8.58 1.33 35.83
N GLY A 21 -7.30 1.25 36.18
CA GLY A 21 -6.19 1.41 35.23
C GLY A 21 -6.19 0.33 34.14
N VAL A 22 -6.45 -0.93 34.50
CA VAL A 22 -6.58 -2.04 33.55
C VAL A 22 -7.83 -1.88 32.68
N ALA A 23 -8.97 -1.52 33.27
CA ALA A 23 -10.21 -1.31 32.54
C ALA A 23 -10.06 -0.20 31.49
N ASP A 24 -9.58 0.98 31.91
CA ASP A 24 -9.40 2.13 31.04
C ASP A 24 -8.26 1.91 30.04
N GLY A 25 -7.12 1.39 30.49
CA GLY A 25 -5.98 1.07 29.63
C GLY A 25 -6.32 0.06 28.54
N SER A 26 -7.08 -1.00 28.87
CA SER A 26 -7.51 -1.99 27.86
C SER A 26 -8.47 -1.38 26.84
N ARG A 27 -9.37 -0.48 27.29
CA ARG A 27 -10.33 0.21 26.42
C ARG A 27 -9.61 1.19 25.50
N SER A 28 -8.80 2.07 26.08
CA SER A 28 -8.01 3.07 25.35
C SER A 28 -7.07 2.40 24.36
N GLY A 29 -6.32 1.37 24.79
CA GLY A 29 -5.41 0.63 23.93
C GLY A 29 -6.09 -0.06 22.73
N ARG A 30 -7.31 -0.60 22.89
CA ARG A 30 -8.06 -1.15 21.75
C ARG A 30 -8.50 -0.07 20.75
N ILE A 31 -8.92 1.08 21.24
CA ILE A 31 -9.37 2.20 20.39
C ILE A 31 -8.16 2.79 19.65
N GLU A 32 -7.07 3.04 20.36
CA GLU A 32 -5.82 3.55 19.81
C GLU A 32 -5.25 2.57 18.78
N GLY A 33 -5.13 1.29 19.11
CA GLY A 33 -4.61 0.27 18.19
C GLY A 33 -5.44 0.16 16.90
N ARG A 34 -6.77 0.27 16.99
CA ARG A 34 -7.64 0.29 15.80
C ARG A 34 -7.43 1.56 14.96
N THR A 35 -7.34 2.72 15.60
CA THR A 35 -7.15 4.00 14.92
C THR A 35 -5.80 4.03 14.21
N PHE A 36 -4.74 3.63 14.92
CA PHE A 36 -3.39 3.54 14.38
C PHE A 36 -3.30 2.55 13.22
N GLY A 37 -3.91 1.37 13.35
CA GLY A 37 -3.96 0.37 12.27
C GLY A 37 -4.64 0.91 11.01
N LEU A 38 -5.75 1.65 11.16
CA LEU A 38 -6.43 2.29 10.02
C LEU A 38 -5.58 3.38 9.36
N GLU A 39 -4.94 4.24 10.16
CA GLU A 39 -4.05 5.29 9.66
C GLU A 39 -2.89 4.69 8.86
N LYS A 40 -2.20 3.68 9.42
CA LYS A 40 -1.08 3.02 8.76
C LYS A 40 -1.50 2.19 7.56
N GLY A 41 -2.65 1.52 7.61
CA GLY A 41 -3.24 0.88 6.45
C GLY A 41 -3.45 1.90 5.32
N PHE A 42 -4.13 3.01 5.61
CA PHE A 42 -4.41 4.04 4.61
C PHE A 42 -3.14 4.60 3.96
N GLU A 43 -2.12 4.97 4.75
CA GLU A 43 -0.82 5.43 4.24
C GLU A 43 -0.21 4.45 3.22
N LYS A 44 -0.18 3.15 3.58
CA LYS A 44 0.35 2.07 2.75
C LYS A 44 -0.46 1.89 1.46
N PHE A 45 -1.79 1.92 1.55
CA PHE A 45 -2.68 1.80 0.39
C PHE A 45 -2.59 2.98 -0.57
N VAL A 46 -2.45 4.21 -0.05
CA VAL A 46 -2.22 5.40 -0.88
C VAL A 46 -0.89 5.26 -1.64
N GLU A 47 0.16 4.80 -0.97
CA GLU A 47 1.44 4.56 -1.63
C GLU A 47 1.33 3.49 -2.72
N MET A 48 0.66 2.37 -2.43
CA MET A 48 0.42 1.31 -3.42
C MET A 48 -0.39 1.82 -4.62
N GLY A 49 -1.45 2.59 -4.37
CA GLY A 49 -2.27 3.20 -5.42
C GLY A 49 -1.48 4.16 -6.32
N ARG A 50 -0.51 4.90 -5.75
CA ARG A 50 0.42 5.72 -6.53
C ARG A 50 1.29 4.85 -7.46
N LEU A 51 1.79 3.71 -6.98
CA LEU A 51 2.56 2.76 -7.80
C LEU A 51 1.69 2.14 -8.89
N HIS A 52 0.44 1.81 -8.59
CA HIS A 52 -0.53 1.33 -9.57
C HIS A 52 -0.78 2.35 -10.69
N GLY A 53 -0.99 3.62 -10.32
CA GLY A 53 -1.12 4.70 -11.29
C GLY A 53 0.09 4.83 -12.22
N LYS A 54 1.31 4.69 -11.68
CA LYS A 54 2.53 4.63 -12.50
C LYS A 54 2.53 3.44 -13.46
N ALA A 55 2.12 2.26 -12.98
CA ALA A 55 2.02 1.06 -13.81
C ALA A 55 1.09 1.27 -15.01
N LEU A 56 -0.12 1.82 -14.78
CA LEU A 56 -1.09 2.12 -15.84
C LEU A 56 -0.55 3.13 -16.86
N VAL A 57 0.13 4.18 -16.40
CA VAL A 57 0.77 5.17 -17.28
C VAL A 57 1.86 4.51 -18.14
N TRP A 58 2.71 3.68 -17.56
CA TRP A 58 3.74 2.97 -18.31
C TRP A 58 3.16 1.93 -19.27
N GLU A 59 2.12 1.21 -18.87
CA GLU A 59 1.41 0.24 -19.71
C GLU A 59 0.80 0.91 -20.95
N ALA A 60 0.12 2.05 -20.77
CA ALA A 60 -0.44 2.84 -21.87
C ALA A 60 0.61 3.40 -22.83
N ARG A 61 1.88 3.47 -22.41
CA ARG A 61 3.01 4.01 -23.19
C ARG A 61 3.88 2.91 -23.80
N LEU A 62 3.61 1.63 -23.53
CA LEU A 62 4.27 0.53 -24.22
C LEU A 62 3.81 0.50 -25.68
N PRO A 63 4.71 0.27 -26.64
CA PRO A 63 4.31 0.17 -28.04
C PRO A 63 3.41 -1.05 -28.20
N ALA A 64 2.15 -0.82 -28.56
CA ALA A 64 1.25 -1.89 -28.98
C ALA A 64 1.96 -2.71 -30.06
N ALA A 65 2.00 -4.03 -29.89
CA ALA A 65 2.45 -4.93 -30.94
C ALA A 65 1.72 -4.53 -32.23
N GLN A 66 2.49 -4.03 -33.21
CA GLN A 66 1.96 -3.47 -34.45
C GLN A 66 0.96 -4.44 -35.07
N SER A 67 -0.34 -4.11 -35.01
CA SER A 67 -1.22 -4.50 -36.09
C SER A 67 -0.87 -3.59 -37.25
N ASP A 68 -0.17 -4.16 -38.23
CA ASP A 68 -0.11 -3.65 -39.60
C ASP A 68 -1.52 -3.19 -40.02
N ASP A 69 -1.75 -1.87 -40.08
CA ASP A 69 -2.49 -1.36 -41.23
C ASP A 69 -2.02 0.03 -41.61
N THR A 70 -1.81 0.18 -42.89
CA THR A 70 -1.29 1.36 -43.56
C THR A 70 -2.43 2.36 -43.69
N ARG A 71 -2.28 3.59 -43.18
CA ARG A 71 -2.55 4.86 -43.91
C ARG A 71 -2.56 6.06 -42.97
N SER A 72 -1.97 7.12 -43.51
CA SER A 72 -1.94 8.49 -42.99
C SER A 72 -3.30 9.05 -42.57
N SER A 73 -3.17 10.19 -41.87
CA SER A 73 -4.12 11.31 -41.67
C SER A 73 -5.02 11.23 -40.44
N ASP A 74 -4.83 12.25 -39.59
CA ASP A 74 -5.82 12.86 -38.70
C ASP A 74 -6.71 11.94 -37.88
N ALA A 75 -6.23 11.63 -36.68
CA ALA A 75 -7.11 11.44 -35.53
C ALA A 75 -6.65 12.38 -34.41
N THR A 76 -7.28 13.56 -34.36
CA THR A 76 -7.48 14.28 -33.11
C THR A 76 -8.21 13.34 -32.14
N SER A 77 -7.45 12.62 -31.31
CA SER A 77 -7.94 11.69 -30.30
C SER A 77 -7.10 11.87 -29.04
N MET A 78 -7.56 12.75 -28.15
CA MET A 78 -7.26 12.78 -26.71
C MET A 78 -5.80 12.47 -26.30
N GLY A 79 -4.94 13.50 -26.31
CA GLY A 79 -3.76 13.58 -25.43
C GLY A 79 -2.94 12.30 -25.23
N GLY A 80 -2.45 11.69 -26.31
CA GLY A 80 -1.59 10.50 -26.22
C GLY A 80 -0.30 10.78 -25.46
N LEU A 81 -0.04 10.00 -24.40
CA LEU A 81 1.22 10.06 -23.65
C LEU A 81 2.40 9.69 -24.56
N PRO A 82 3.57 10.34 -24.40
CA PRO A 82 4.74 10.06 -25.24
C PRO A 82 5.17 8.59 -25.05
N PRO A 83 5.53 7.85 -26.11
CA PRO A 83 5.94 6.45 -25.99
C PRO A 83 7.20 6.31 -25.13
N LEU A 84 7.30 5.20 -24.39
CA LEU A 84 8.49 4.87 -23.60
C LEU A 84 9.71 4.69 -24.52
N GLN A 85 10.74 5.53 -24.34
CA GLN A 85 11.99 5.43 -25.09
C GLN A 85 12.91 4.41 -24.41
N ALA A 86 12.65 3.11 -24.62
CA ALA A 86 13.47 2.05 -24.02
C ALA A 86 14.61 1.63 -24.97
N PRO A 87 15.89 1.89 -24.64
CA PRO A 87 17.04 1.56 -25.50
C PRO A 87 17.37 0.06 -25.57
N SER A 88 16.77 -0.77 -24.71
CA SER A 88 17.03 -2.22 -24.65
C SER A 88 15.75 -3.04 -24.48
N GLY A 89 15.17 -3.50 -25.59
CA GLY A 89 14.20 -4.59 -25.65
C GLY A 89 12.90 -4.38 -24.85
N ASN A 90 11.87 -3.86 -25.52
CA ASN A 90 10.52 -3.64 -24.96
C ASN A 90 9.95 -4.85 -24.20
N ALA A 91 10.29 -6.08 -24.58
CA ALA A 91 9.78 -7.29 -23.93
C ALA A 91 10.20 -7.46 -22.46
N ARG A 92 11.40 -7.02 -22.07
CA ARG A 92 11.84 -7.11 -20.66
C ARG A 92 11.15 -6.02 -19.82
N LEU A 93 11.08 -4.81 -20.36
CA LEU A 93 10.39 -3.70 -19.73
C LEU A 93 8.90 -4.01 -19.53
N GLN A 94 8.24 -4.52 -20.58
CA GLN A 94 6.86 -4.95 -20.55
C GLN A 94 6.58 -5.94 -19.41
N LYS A 95 7.39 -7.00 -19.29
CA LYS A 95 7.25 -7.97 -18.17
C LYS A 95 7.38 -7.32 -16.79
N HIS A 96 8.22 -6.30 -16.65
CA HIS A 96 8.36 -5.58 -15.38
C HIS A 96 7.15 -4.69 -15.11
N VAL A 97 6.61 -4.02 -16.12
CA VAL A 97 5.37 -3.22 -16.03
C VAL A 97 4.17 -4.10 -15.69
N GLU A 98 3.99 -5.23 -16.40
CA GLU A 98 2.94 -6.22 -16.12
C GLU A 98 3.04 -6.75 -14.68
N ARG A 99 4.27 -7.06 -14.22
CA ARG A 99 4.47 -7.51 -12.84
C ARG A 99 4.15 -6.41 -11.82
N LEU A 100 4.48 -5.15 -12.10
CA LEU A 100 4.14 -4.03 -11.22
C LEU A 100 2.61 -3.84 -11.15
N ALA A 101 1.92 -3.92 -12.29
CA ALA A 101 0.47 -3.84 -12.36
C ALA A 101 -0.19 -4.93 -11.50
N ALA A 102 0.25 -6.19 -11.64
CA ALA A 102 -0.25 -7.30 -10.84
C ALA A 102 0.05 -7.17 -9.34
N LEU A 103 1.22 -6.63 -8.96
CA LEU A 103 1.57 -6.41 -7.55
C LEU A 103 0.75 -5.32 -6.89
N SER A 104 0.23 -4.37 -7.67
CA SER A 104 -0.45 -3.16 -7.20
C SER A 104 -1.94 -3.11 -7.54
N ASP A 105 -2.51 -4.20 -8.08
CA ASP A 105 -3.93 -4.28 -8.45
C ASP A 105 -4.81 -4.11 -7.19
N PRO A 106 -5.67 -3.08 -7.13
CA PRO A 106 -6.54 -2.84 -5.99
C PRO A 106 -7.47 -4.01 -5.64
N ASN A 107 -7.83 -4.86 -6.60
CA ASN A 107 -8.74 -5.98 -6.37
C ASN A 107 -8.06 -7.16 -5.65
N ASP A 108 -6.72 -7.25 -5.75
CA ASP A 108 -5.92 -8.34 -5.19
C ASP A 108 -5.32 -7.98 -3.82
N LEU A 109 -5.58 -6.78 -3.29
CA LEU A 109 -5.03 -6.31 -2.01
C LEU A 109 -6.02 -6.53 -0.86
N SER A 110 -5.60 -7.32 0.14
CA SER A 110 -6.39 -7.53 1.35
C SER A 110 -6.47 -6.27 2.21
N THR A 111 -7.67 -5.93 2.67
CA THR A 111 -7.93 -4.81 3.61
C THR A 111 -8.08 -5.28 5.06
N GLU A 112 -7.78 -6.55 5.32
CA GLU A 112 -7.81 -7.12 6.66
C GLU A 112 -6.60 -6.66 7.50
N ASN A 113 -6.81 -6.49 8.81
CA ASN A 113 -5.75 -6.13 9.76
C ASN A 113 -5.28 -7.37 10.55
N SER A 114 -5.12 -8.51 9.88
CA SER A 114 -4.46 -9.69 10.43
C SER A 114 -2.95 -9.59 10.21
N GLU A 115 -2.17 -10.23 11.08
CA GLU A 115 -0.70 -10.22 10.97
C GLU A 115 -0.22 -10.72 9.60
N ASP A 116 -0.81 -11.80 9.11
CA ASP A 116 -0.50 -12.39 7.81
C ASP A 116 -0.82 -11.42 6.65
N ALA A 117 -2.01 -10.80 6.65
CA ALA A 117 -2.43 -9.89 5.59
C ALA A 117 -1.54 -8.63 5.54
N VAL A 118 -1.16 -8.10 6.71
CA VAL A 118 -0.26 -6.94 6.82
C VAL A 118 1.14 -7.29 6.32
N SER A 119 1.67 -8.46 6.69
CA SER A 119 2.99 -8.92 6.25
C SER A 119 3.03 -9.12 4.73
N GLU A 120 2.00 -9.78 4.16
CA GLU A 120 1.91 -9.98 2.71
C GLU A 120 1.84 -8.65 1.97
N PHE A 121 1.05 -7.69 2.48
CA PHE A 121 0.95 -6.36 1.90
C PHE A 121 2.32 -5.66 1.89
N ASP A 122 3.07 -5.72 2.99
CA ASP A 122 4.38 -5.07 3.11
C ASP A 122 5.41 -5.68 2.15
N ASP A 123 5.41 -7.01 1.99
CA ASP A 123 6.25 -7.69 1.01
C ASP A 123 5.89 -7.29 -0.43
N ARG A 124 4.60 -7.24 -0.76
CA ARG A 124 4.12 -6.77 -2.07
C ARG A 124 4.53 -5.32 -2.33
N LEU A 125 4.38 -4.43 -1.34
CA LEU A 125 4.73 -3.01 -1.45
C LEU A 125 6.24 -2.84 -1.69
N LYS A 126 7.07 -3.59 -0.96
CA LYS A 126 8.52 -3.58 -1.14
C LYS A 126 8.94 -4.06 -2.54
N ASP A 127 8.30 -5.11 -3.03
CA ASP A 127 8.53 -5.61 -4.38
C ASP A 127 8.10 -4.60 -5.45
N ALA A 128 6.92 -3.98 -5.28
CA ALA A 128 6.39 -2.96 -6.17
C ALA A 128 7.33 -1.72 -6.25
N LYS A 129 7.85 -1.26 -5.11
CA LYS A 129 8.88 -0.20 -5.06
C LYS A 129 10.11 -0.58 -5.86
N THR A 130 10.60 -1.80 -5.65
CA THR A 130 11.77 -2.33 -6.37
C THR A 130 11.54 -2.37 -7.89
N LYS A 131 10.35 -2.81 -8.33
CA LYS A 131 9.97 -2.80 -9.75
C LYS A 131 9.88 -1.40 -10.31
N THR A 132 9.31 -0.46 -9.56
CA THR A 132 9.20 0.94 -9.96
C THR A 132 10.58 1.55 -10.22
N THR A 133 11.53 1.39 -9.30
CA THR A 133 12.91 1.87 -9.50
C THR A 133 13.59 1.24 -10.72
N LEU A 134 13.35 -0.05 -10.95
CA LEU A 134 13.90 -0.76 -12.12
C LEU A 134 13.30 -0.25 -13.43
N ILE A 135 11.98 -0.05 -13.50
CA ILE A 135 11.27 0.45 -14.68
C ILE A 135 11.74 1.88 -14.98
N SER A 136 11.76 2.76 -13.98
CA SER A 136 12.30 4.12 -14.08
C SER A 136 13.70 4.15 -14.70
N ARG A 137 14.62 3.30 -14.20
CA ARG A 137 15.98 3.20 -14.75
C ARG A 137 16.00 2.70 -16.20
N MET A 138 15.15 1.73 -16.54
CA MET A 138 15.06 1.18 -17.90
C MET A 138 14.41 2.15 -18.90
N ALA A 139 13.48 2.97 -18.43
CA ALA A 139 12.77 3.98 -19.20
C ALA A 139 13.55 5.30 -19.32
N GLY A 140 14.61 5.49 -18.53
CA GLY A 140 15.35 6.76 -18.46
C GLY A 140 14.58 7.87 -17.74
N GLU A 141 13.61 7.50 -16.89
CA GLU A 141 12.75 8.41 -16.13
C GLU A 141 13.13 8.29 -14.65
N GLU A 142 14.08 9.11 -14.19
CA GLU A 142 14.37 9.21 -12.76
C GLU A 142 13.28 10.02 -12.04
N ASP A 143 12.94 9.60 -10.81
CA ASP A 143 12.02 10.30 -9.90
C ASP A 143 12.68 11.55 -9.29
#